data_AF-A0A960ZDV5-F1
#
_entry.id   AF-A0A960ZDV5-F1
#
_cell.length_a   1.000
_cell.length_b   1.000
_cell.length_c   1.000
_cell.angle_alpha   90.00
_cell.angle_beta   90.00
_cell.angle_gamma   90.00
#
_symmetry.space_group_name_H-M   'P 1'
#
loop_
_entity.id
_entity.type
_entity.pdbx_description
1 polymer ?
#
loop_
_entity_poly.entity_id
_entity_poly.type
_entity_poly.pdbx_seq_one_letter_code
_entity_poly.pdbx_strand_id
1 'polypeptide(L)' 'MVALWIVAIGGACGSLLRYVISEFVTRLSAGIFPWGTMSVNLIGSFAIGVVWQLVENGS' A
#
# COMPACT_ATOMS: atom_id res chain seq x y z
N MET A 1 -22.09 -1.23 10.32
CA MET A 1 -22.03 0.10 9.66
C MET A 1 -20.67 0.77 9.81
N VAL A 2 -20.11 0.89 11.02
CA VAL A 2 -18.77 1.48 11.27
C VAL A 2 -17.65 0.80 10.45
N ALA A 3 -17.66 -0.54 10.33
CA ALA A 3 -16.66 -1.27 9.55
C ALA A 3 -16.59 -0.83 8.07
N LEU A 4 -17.73 -0.47 7.46
CA LEU A 4 -17.76 -0.02 6.06
C LEU A 4 -17.01 1.30 5.90
N TRP A 5 -17.14 2.22 6.85
CA TRP A 5 -16.41 3.49 6.85
C TRP A 5 -14.91 3.28 7.02
N ILE A 6 -14.50 2.36 7.90
CA ILE A 6 -13.08 2.02 8.10
C ILE A 6 -12.49 1.44 6.82
N VAL A 7 -13.18 0.48 6.18
CA VAL A 7 -12.75 -0.12 4.91
C VAL A 7 -12.72 0.93 3.79
N ALA A 8 -13.72 1.80 3.71
CA ALA A 8 -13.77 2.86 2.71
C ALA A 8 -12.60 3.86 2.85
N ILE A 9 -12.31 4.31 4.06
CA ILE A 9 -11.21 5.25 4.33
C ILE A 9 -9.87 4.56 4.09
N GLY A 10 -9.68 3.33 4.57
CA GLY A 10 -8.46 2.56 4.34
C GLY A 10 -8.21 2.29 2.86
N GLY A 11 -9.26 1.92 2.11
CA GLY A 11 -9.20 1.71 0.67
C GLY A 11 -8.90 2.99 -0.11
N ALA A 12 -9.53 4.10 0.26
CA ALA A 12 -9.26 5.40 -0.35
C ALA A 12 -7.79 5.82 -0.14
N CYS A 13 -7.32 5.80 1.10
CA CYS A 13 -5.92 6.10 1.42
C CYS A 13 -4.95 5.16 0.69
N GLY A 14 -5.21 3.85 0.69
CA GLY A 14 -4.37 2.86 0.00
C GLY A 14 -4.30 3.08 -1.51
N SER A 15 -5.43 3.42 -2.14
CA SER A 15 -5.49 3.68 -3.59
C SER A 15 -4.71 4.95 -3.99
N LEU A 16 -4.81 6.02 -3.20
CA LEU A 16 -4.02 7.25 -3.39
C LEU A 16 -2.53 7.00 -3.19
N LEU A 17 -2.14 6.26 -2.13
CA LEU A 17 -0.75 5.91 -1.88
C LEU A 17 -0.14 5.11 -3.03
N ARG A 18 -0.90 4.13 -3.53
CA ARG A 18 -0.52 3.32 -4.71
C ARG A 18 -0.29 4.22 -5.92
N TYR A 19 -1.19 5.15 -6.18
CA TYR A 19 -1.06 6.07 -7.31
C TYR A 19 0.22 6.91 -7.21
N VAL A 20 0.45 7.56 -6.06
CA VAL A 20 1.61 8.43 -5.84
C VAL A 20 2.93 7.66 -5.93
N ILE A 21 3.03 6.50 -5.26
CA ILE A 21 4.25 5.67 -5.28
C ILE A 21 4.50 5.14 -6.69
N SER A 22 3.46 4.65 -7.37
CA SER A 22 3.62 4.12 -8.72
C SER A 22 4.08 5.22 -9.69
N GLU A 23 3.52 6.43 -9.61
CA GLU A 23 3.93 7.54 -10.46
C GLU A 23 5.36 8.01 -10.15
N PHE A 24 5.72 8.11 -8.86
CA PHE A 24 7.07 8.47 -8.42
C PHE A 24 8.11 7.47 -8.95
N VAL A 25 7.87 6.18 -8.75
CA VAL A 25 8.81 5.11 -9.18
C VAL A 25 8.87 5.00 -10.69
N THR A 26 7.75 5.20 -11.41
CA THR A 26 7.74 5.25 -12.87
C THR A 26 8.57 6.43 -13.39
N ARG A 27 8.54 7.60 -12.74
CA ARG A 27 9.39 8.74 -13.13
C ARG A 27 10.89 8.49 -12.89
N LEU A 28 11.22 7.70 -11.88
CA LEU A 28 12.61 7.30 -11.56
C LEU A 28 13.14 6.15 -12.43
N SER A 29 12.24 5.36 -13.01
CA SER A 29 12.61 4.15 -13.74
C SER A 29 12.58 4.39 -15.25
N ALA A 30 13.73 4.29 -15.91
CA ALA A 30 13.85 4.46 -17.37
C ALA A 30 13.66 3.16 -18.18
N GLY A 31 13.10 2.10 -17.57
CA GLY A 31 13.00 0.76 -18.16
C GLY A 31 11.57 0.29 -18.40
N ILE A 32 11.42 -0.76 -19.22
CA ILE A 32 10.12 -1.40 -19.56
C ILE A 32 9.52 -2.15 -18.35
N PHE A 33 10.34 -2.46 -17.35
CA PHE A 33 9.90 -3.22 -16.18
C PHE A 33 8.94 -2.40 -15.30
N PRO A 34 7.83 -2.99 -14.79
CA PRO A 34 6.80 -2.29 -14.05
C PRO A 34 7.20 -2.04 -12.58
N TRP A 35 8.28 -1.28 -12.38
CA TRP A 35 8.83 -0.96 -11.06
C TRP A 35 7.80 -0.34 -10.13
N GLY A 36 6.93 0.55 -10.63
CA GLY A 36 5.87 1.16 -9.82
C GLY A 36 4.91 0.14 -9.22
N THR A 37 4.52 -0.89 -9.98
CA THR A 37 3.64 -1.95 -9.47
C THR A 37 4.37 -2.84 -8.47
N MET A 38 5.64 -3.19 -8.73
CA MET A 38 6.45 -3.98 -7.80
C MET A 38 6.64 -3.26 -6.46
N SER A 39 7.01 -1.97 -6.50
CA SER A 39 7.26 -1.16 -5.29
C SER A 39 6.02 -1.04 -4.42
N VAL A 40 4.86 -0.76 -5.01
CA VAL A 40 3.60 -0.68 -4.24
C VAL A 40 3.27 -2.01 -3.57
N ASN A 41 3.43 -3.14 -4.25
CA ASN A 41 3.18 -4.46 -3.66
C ASN A 41 4.15 -4.75 -2.52
N LEU A 42 5.45 -4.49 -2.70
CA LEU A 42 6.45 -4.76 -1.68
C LEU A 42 6.19 -3.93 -0.40
N ILE A 43 5.89 -2.64 -0.57
CA ILE A 43 5.55 -1.73 0.54
C ILE A 43 4.25 -2.16 1.20
N GLY A 44 3.22 -2.50 0.41
CA GLY A 44 1.92 -2.93 0.91
C GLY A 44 2.00 -4.23 1.72
N SER A 45 2.67 -5.26 1.19
CA SER A 45 2.87 -6.53 1.89
C SER A 45 3.69 -6.36 3.18
N PHE A 46 4.72 -5.51 3.18
CA PHE A 46 5.48 -5.20 4.38
C PHE A 46 4.61 -4.50 5.43
N ALA A 47 3.83 -3.49 5.03
CA ALA A 47 2.92 -2.78 5.92
C ALA A 47 1.87 -3.71 6.54
N ILE A 48 1.30 -4.64 5.76
CA ILE A 48 0.38 -5.66 6.26
C ILE A 48 1.06 -6.55 7.31
N GLY A 49 2.31 -6.99 7.07
CA GLY A 49 3.07 -7.77 8.03
C GLY A 49 3.32 -7.04 9.35
N VAL A 50 3.65 -5.74 9.29
CA VAL A 50 3.83 -4.89 10.48
C VAL A 50 2.50 -4.74 11.24
N VAL A 51 1.42 -4.44 10.53
CA VAL A 51 0.08 -4.32 11.14
C VAL A 51 -0.34 -5.65 11.78
N TRP A 52 -0.09 -6.78 11.11
CA TRP A 52 -0.37 -8.11 11.67
C TRP A 52 0.35 -8.33 12.99
N GLN A 53 1.67 -8.08 13.03
CA GLN A 53 2.46 -8.24 14.25
C GLN A 53 1.97 -7.32 15.39
N LEU A 54 1.61 -6.08 15.07
CA LEU A 54 1.09 -5.12 16.06
C LEU A 54 -0.26 -5.55 16.62
N VAL A 55 -1.12 -6.14 15.79
CA VAL A 55 -2.42 -6.68 16.21
C VAL A 55 -2.23 -7.93 17.08
N GLU A 56 -1.35 -8.85 16.67
CA GLU A 56 -1.04 -10.09 17.41
C GLU A 56 -0.43 -9.81 18.79
N ASN A 57 0.50 -8.85 18.89
CA ASN A 57 1.12 -8.47 20.16
C ASN A 57 0.16 -7.76 21.13
N GLY A 58 -0.99 -7.28 20.65
CA GLY A 58 -2.01 -6.59 21.44
C GLY A 58 -3.10 -7.51 22.00
N SER A 59 -3.09 -8.80 21.63
CA SER A 59 -3.98 -9.86 22.14
C SER A 59 -3.30 -10.76 23.15
#